data_AF-A0A0P9M952-F1
#
_entry.id   AF-A0A0P9M952-F1
#
_cell.length_a   1.000
_cell.length_b   1.000
_cell.length_c   1.000
_cell.angle_alpha   90.00
_cell.angle_beta   90.00
_cell.angle_gamma   90.00
#
_symmetry.space_group_name_H-M   'P 1'
#
loop_
_entity.id
_entity.type
_entity.pdbx_description
1 polymer ?
#
loop_
_entity_poly.entity_id
_entity_poly.type
_entity_poly.pdbx_seq_one_letter_code
_entity_poly.pdbx_strand_id
1 'polypeptide(L)'
;MEAKYKTVRYSGKERDASGLYYYGFRYYAPWLQRWINPDPAGAVDGLNFYAMVRNNPAACVDPSGLAGDYRGRRDSVERDVLRDTDILARGRSEISRLPDTESSYMDKAFKLAHLAFDESSTILAAPGLADMPEMLVSYVLGDSVKERLGEVVETYTATAAMLKEYDEGGEQYNQIAVMKSYPGTDAFIDLEDQHKRIFIVEDFLKHHVAGTSITLGHEVSHIVRDNEILDFGYLAPGLRDEEDAAISEDRYLTHLEGGLQSAMEYSYGQKNPHMFRSVKRMMQKNVLGAERAMELFKVKSMQDLKVERLSDPGVRTNLLMNNADSLAMLSFMLAESAVKGRLRSWGALV
;
A
#
# COMPACT_ATOMS: atom_id res chain seq x y z
N MET A 1 -28.48 36.93 26.96
CA MET A 1 -27.89 35.58 26.95
C MET A 1 -27.40 35.34 25.53
N GLU A 2 -26.12 35.57 25.26
CA GLU A 2 -25.55 35.43 23.92
C GLU A 2 -25.35 33.94 23.66
N ALA A 3 -26.18 33.35 22.79
CA ALA A 3 -26.01 31.97 22.39
C ALA A 3 -24.79 31.88 21.46
N LYS A 4 -23.70 31.26 21.92
CA LYS A 4 -22.56 30.90 21.08
C LYS A 4 -23.09 30.11 19.88
N TYR A 5 -22.92 30.63 18.66
CA TYR A 5 -23.33 29.92 17.45
C TYR A 5 -22.62 28.55 17.40
N LYS A 6 -23.39 27.46 17.41
CA LYS A 6 -22.85 26.13 17.06
C LYS A 6 -22.62 26.13 15.55
N THR A 7 -21.37 26.29 15.15
CA THR A 7 -20.89 26.21 13.76
C THR A 7 -20.93 24.78 13.25
N VAL A 8 -20.58 23.80 14.08
CA VAL A 8 -20.68 22.36 13.75
C VAL A 8 -22.12 21.86 13.92
N ARG A 9 -22.69 21.24 12.87
CA ARG A 9 -24.06 20.69 12.89
C ARG A 9 -24.16 19.31 12.21
N TYR A 10 -24.92 19.22 11.11
CA TYR A 10 -25.16 17.96 10.38
C TYR A 10 -23.85 17.29 9.96
N SER A 11 -23.76 15.97 10.17
CA SER A 11 -22.58 15.14 9.88
C SER A 11 -21.26 15.65 10.50
N GLY A 12 -21.34 16.40 11.62
CA GLY A 12 -20.15 16.96 12.26
C GLY A 12 -19.43 18.01 11.41
N LYS A 13 -20.07 18.57 10.36
CA LYS A 13 -19.49 19.59 9.49
C LYS A 13 -19.91 20.99 9.89
N GLU A 14 -19.02 21.94 9.62
CA GLU A 14 -19.29 23.36 9.82
C GLU A 14 -20.31 23.86 8.80
N ARG A 15 -21.30 24.59 9.31
CA ARG A 15 -22.30 25.29 8.50
C ARG A 15 -21.99 26.77 8.48
N ASP A 16 -21.82 27.32 7.29
CA ASP A 16 -21.59 28.74 7.10
C ASP A 16 -22.89 29.57 7.21
N ALA A 17 -22.76 30.90 7.09
CA ALA A 17 -23.88 31.83 7.15
C ALA A 17 -24.87 31.70 5.98
N SER A 18 -24.43 31.17 4.83
CA SER A 18 -25.30 30.87 3.67
C SER A 18 -26.15 29.61 3.91
N GLY A 19 -25.76 28.82 4.91
CA GLY A 19 -26.44 27.62 5.34
C GLY A 19 -25.90 26.34 4.70
N LEU A 20 -24.84 26.44 3.90
CA LEU A 20 -24.13 25.33 3.30
C LEU A 20 -23.21 24.67 4.32
N TYR A 21 -23.00 23.37 4.16
CA TYR A 21 -22.03 22.62 4.94
C TYR A 21 -20.74 22.44 4.16
N TYR A 22 -19.62 22.82 4.75
CA TYR A 22 -18.31 22.64 4.14
C TYR A 22 -17.74 21.27 4.50
N TYR A 23 -17.47 20.44 3.49
CA TYR A 23 -16.91 19.10 3.66
C TYR A 23 -15.42 19.00 3.32
N GLY A 24 -14.80 20.09 2.87
CA GLY A 24 -13.41 20.13 2.41
C GLY A 24 -13.35 20.38 0.90
N PHE A 25 -13.79 19.41 0.12
CA PHE A 25 -13.77 19.53 -1.35
C PHE A 25 -15.12 19.95 -1.93
N ARG A 26 -16.19 19.78 -1.17
CA ARG A 26 -17.56 20.11 -1.60
C ARG A 26 -18.35 20.87 -0.56
N TYR A 27 -19.28 21.67 -1.04
CA TYR A 27 -20.30 22.33 -0.23
C TYR A 27 -21.63 21.59 -0.39
N TYR A 28 -22.22 21.17 0.72
CA TYR A 28 -23.49 20.46 0.74
C TYR A 28 -24.65 21.42 1.04
N ALA A 29 -25.65 21.43 0.17
CA ALA A 29 -26.91 22.13 0.38
C ALA A 29 -27.95 21.17 0.98
N PRO A 30 -28.22 21.21 2.30
CA PRO A 30 -29.11 20.25 2.95
C PRO A 30 -30.55 20.35 2.45
N TRP A 31 -31.00 21.55 2.03
CA TRP A 31 -32.35 21.76 1.48
C TRP A 31 -32.51 21.23 0.05
N LEU A 32 -31.41 21.01 -0.67
CA LEU A 32 -31.43 20.33 -1.99
C LEU A 32 -31.08 18.85 -1.87
N GLN A 33 -30.60 18.42 -0.70
CA GLN A 33 -30.04 17.10 -0.44
C GLN A 33 -28.92 16.72 -1.43
N ARG A 34 -28.15 17.71 -1.88
CA ARG A 34 -27.14 17.57 -2.94
C ARG A 34 -25.90 18.40 -2.67
N TRP A 35 -24.80 18.05 -3.33
CA TRP A 35 -23.65 18.93 -3.50
C TRP A 35 -24.03 20.10 -4.41
N ILE A 36 -23.47 21.27 -4.16
CA ILE A 36 -23.67 22.44 -5.05
C ILE A 36 -22.58 22.55 -6.12
N ASN A 37 -21.44 21.91 -5.89
CA ASN A 37 -20.36 21.79 -6.85
C ASN A 37 -20.21 20.32 -7.29
N PRO A 38 -19.84 20.08 -8.57
CA PRO A 38 -19.62 18.73 -9.07
C PRO A 38 -18.49 18.04 -8.31
N ASP A 39 -18.57 16.71 -8.20
CA ASP A 39 -17.56 15.86 -7.58
C ASP A 39 -16.18 16.04 -8.23
N PRO A 40 -15.19 16.59 -7.50
CA PRO A 40 -13.82 16.72 -7.99
C PRO A 40 -13.15 15.36 -8.25
N ALA A 41 -13.61 14.30 -7.59
CA ALA A 41 -13.12 12.93 -7.84
C ALA A 41 -13.71 12.33 -9.13
N GLY A 42 -14.65 13.00 -9.80
CA GLY A 42 -15.27 12.53 -11.03
C GLY A 42 -16.42 11.54 -10.79
N ALA A 43 -16.50 10.48 -11.59
CA ALA A 43 -17.64 9.55 -11.59
C ALA A 43 -17.65 8.51 -10.45
N VAL A 44 -16.96 8.78 -9.34
CA VAL A 44 -16.77 7.83 -8.21
C VAL A 44 -18.09 7.38 -7.55
N ASP A 45 -19.09 8.26 -7.57
CA ASP A 45 -20.45 8.01 -7.07
C ASP A 45 -21.49 7.87 -8.18
N GLY A 46 -21.02 7.58 -9.39
CA GLY A 46 -21.83 7.46 -10.60
C GLY A 46 -21.90 8.74 -11.43
N LEU A 47 -22.73 8.73 -12.47
CA LEU A 47 -22.81 9.82 -13.45
C LEU A 47 -23.46 11.10 -12.91
N ASN A 48 -23.98 11.08 -11.67
CA ASN A 48 -24.54 12.26 -11.03
C ASN A 48 -23.50 12.87 -10.08
N PHE A 49 -22.69 13.79 -10.60
CA PHE A 49 -21.63 14.47 -9.85
C PHE A 49 -22.12 15.36 -8.69
N TYR A 50 -23.43 15.53 -8.53
CA TYR A 50 -24.03 16.34 -7.46
C TYR A 50 -24.71 15.47 -6.39
N ALA A 51 -24.69 14.14 -6.54
CA ALA A 51 -25.30 13.23 -5.57
C ALA A 51 -24.46 13.19 -4.28
N MET A 52 -25.11 13.43 -3.15
CA MET A 52 -24.50 13.22 -1.85
C MET A 52 -24.61 11.75 -1.48
N VAL A 53 -23.47 11.07 -1.30
CA VAL A 53 -23.35 9.66 -0.87
C VAL A 53 -24.31 8.72 -1.61
N ARG A 54 -24.37 8.83 -2.95
CA ARG A 54 -25.26 8.04 -3.82
C ARG A 54 -26.75 8.08 -3.42
N ASN A 55 -27.18 9.15 -2.76
CA ASN A 55 -28.51 9.30 -2.14
C ASN A 55 -28.82 8.27 -1.03
N ASN A 56 -27.81 7.69 -0.39
CA ASN A 56 -27.97 6.77 0.75
C ASN A 56 -27.25 7.25 2.02
N PRO A 57 -27.62 8.41 2.59
CA PRO A 57 -26.97 8.97 3.79
C PRO A 57 -27.20 8.17 5.08
N ALA A 58 -28.03 7.12 5.04
CA ALA A 58 -28.21 6.20 6.16
C ALA A 58 -27.09 5.16 6.25
N ALA A 59 -26.52 4.76 5.12
CA ALA A 59 -25.47 3.73 5.05
C ALA A 59 -24.08 4.32 4.76
N CYS A 60 -24.03 5.50 4.15
CA CYS A 60 -22.82 6.05 3.56
C CYS A 60 -22.43 7.36 4.24
N VAL A 61 -21.13 7.57 4.42
CA VAL A 61 -20.55 8.78 5.02
C VAL A 61 -19.47 9.27 4.08
N ASP A 62 -19.51 10.56 3.75
CA ASP A 62 -18.46 11.22 2.97
C ASP A 62 -17.75 12.26 3.83
N PRO A 63 -16.63 11.91 4.48
CA PRO A 63 -15.95 12.82 5.41
C PRO A 63 -15.25 13.99 4.70
N SER A 64 -14.84 13.86 3.44
CA SER A 64 -14.05 14.87 2.73
C SER A 64 -14.83 15.57 1.62
N GLY A 65 -16.03 15.08 1.29
CA GLY A 65 -16.66 15.45 0.03
C GLY A 65 -15.97 14.79 -1.16
N LEU A 66 -15.34 13.62 -1.00
CA LEU A 66 -14.69 12.85 -2.08
C LEU A 66 -14.81 11.33 -1.90
N ALA A 67 -15.38 10.84 -0.81
CA ALA A 67 -15.33 9.43 -0.49
C ALA A 67 -16.27 8.62 -1.38
N GLY A 68 -15.72 7.80 -2.29
CA GLY A 68 -16.47 6.70 -2.90
C GLY A 68 -16.71 5.60 -1.86
N ASP A 69 -17.88 4.97 -1.86
CA ASP A 69 -18.18 3.85 -0.97
C ASP A 69 -17.25 2.64 -1.20
N TYR A 70 -17.12 1.77 -0.20
CA TYR A 70 -16.54 0.42 -0.39
C TYR A 70 -17.29 -0.31 -1.51
N ARG A 71 -16.57 -0.85 -2.49
CA ARG A 71 -17.13 -1.55 -3.66
C ARG A 71 -16.89 -3.06 -3.55
N GLY A 72 -17.60 -3.84 -4.36
CA GLY A 72 -17.44 -5.30 -4.35
C GLY A 72 -18.11 -6.02 -3.18
N ARG A 73 -19.01 -5.36 -2.43
CA ARG A 73 -19.67 -5.98 -1.27
C ARG A 73 -20.33 -7.32 -1.65
N ARG A 74 -19.81 -8.44 -1.12
CA ARG A 74 -20.25 -9.83 -1.40
C ARG A 74 -20.13 -10.27 -2.87
N ASP A 75 -19.21 -9.70 -3.63
CA ASP A 75 -18.83 -10.24 -4.93
C ASP A 75 -18.08 -11.58 -4.80
N SER A 76 -17.52 -12.11 -5.89
CA SER A 76 -16.80 -13.39 -5.86
C SER A 76 -15.58 -13.33 -4.95
N VAL A 77 -14.75 -12.31 -5.08
CA VAL A 77 -13.52 -12.14 -4.30
C VAL A 77 -13.85 -12.07 -2.81
N GLU A 78 -14.78 -11.19 -2.41
CA GLU A 78 -15.13 -11.08 -0.99
C GLU A 78 -15.80 -12.36 -0.46
N ARG A 79 -16.60 -13.04 -1.28
CA ARG A 79 -17.18 -14.33 -0.89
C ARG A 79 -16.13 -15.39 -0.67
N ASP A 80 -15.04 -15.37 -1.42
CA ASP A 80 -13.94 -16.31 -1.24
C ASP A 80 -13.18 -16.02 0.05
N VAL A 81 -12.89 -14.75 0.35
CA VAL A 81 -12.36 -14.34 1.66
C VAL A 81 -13.27 -14.77 2.81
N LEU A 82 -14.58 -14.60 2.65
CA LEU A 82 -15.58 -14.97 3.66
C LEU A 82 -15.72 -16.48 3.89
N ARG A 83 -15.07 -17.34 3.08
CA ARG A 83 -15.01 -18.79 3.35
C ARG A 83 -14.06 -19.10 4.51
N ASP A 84 -13.01 -18.30 4.66
CA ASP A 84 -11.91 -18.56 5.60
C ASP A 84 -11.96 -17.62 6.82
N THR A 85 -12.66 -16.49 6.74
CA THR A 85 -12.74 -15.50 7.83
C THR A 85 -14.01 -14.64 7.80
N ASP A 86 -14.28 -13.94 8.89
CA ASP A 86 -15.24 -12.83 8.94
C ASP A 86 -14.56 -11.51 8.51
N ILE A 87 -15.33 -10.63 7.85
CA ILE A 87 -14.94 -9.23 7.61
C ILE A 87 -15.62 -8.34 8.65
N LEU A 88 -14.79 -7.71 9.50
CA LEU A 88 -15.19 -6.88 10.63
C LEU A 88 -15.54 -5.45 10.22
N ALA A 89 -14.82 -4.89 9.25
CA ALA A 89 -15.03 -3.53 8.78
C ALA A 89 -14.67 -3.37 7.30
N ARG A 90 -15.36 -2.45 6.61
CA ARG A 90 -15.14 -2.08 5.22
C ARG A 90 -15.02 -0.57 5.08
N GLY A 91 -13.91 -0.11 4.50
CA GLY A 91 -13.57 1.29 4.33
C GLY A 91 -13.26 2.00 5.66
N ARG A 92 -12.64 3.18 5.56
CA ARG A 92 -12.10 3.90 6.73
C ARG A 92 -13.16 4.26 7.77
N SER A 93 -14.38 4.54 7.31
CA SER A 93 -15.53 4.86 8.18
C SER A 93 -15.98 3.70 9.06
N GLU A 94 -15.90 2.44 8.61
CA GLU A 94 -16.19 1.28 9.48
C GLU A 94 -14.96 0.92 10.32
N ILE A 95 -13.76 1.01 9.75
CA ILE A 95 -12.49 0.68 10.44
C ILE A 95 -12.26 1.57 11.65
N SER A 96 -12.49 2.88 11.52
CA SER A 96 -12.38 3.85 12.62
C SER A 96 -13.36 3.63 13.79
N ARG A 97 -14.35 2.73 13.63
CA ARG A 97 -15.29 2.34 14.69
C ARG A 97 -14.91 1.02 15.36
N LEU A 98 -13.86 0.34 14.90
CA LEU A 98 -13.35 -0.86 15.55
C LEU A 98 -12.77 -0.50 16.94
N PRO A 99 -12.88 -1.41 17.92
CA PRO A 99 -12.24 -1.22 19.22
C PRO A 99 -10.74 -1.00 19.08
N ASP A 100 -10.17 -0.19 19.99
CA ASP A 100 -8.72 0.03 20.12
C ASP A 100 -8.01 0.47 18.82
N THR A 101 -8.76 0.98 17.84
CA THR A 101 -8.23 1.46 16.56
C THR A 101 -8.15 2.98 16.58
N GLU A 102 -6.95 3.54 16.39
CA GLU A 102 -6.80 4.98 16.24
C GLU A 102 -7.46 5.43 14.92
N SER A 103 -8.39 6.39 14.98
CA SER A 103 -9.18 6.81 13.80
C SER A 103 -8.33 7.28 12.62
N SER A 104 -7.14 7.84 12.89
CA SER A 104 -6.23 8.34 11.86
C SER A 104 -5.13 7.34 11.46
N TYR A 105 -5.13 6.14 12.05
CA TYR A 105 -4.09 5.14 11.85
C TYR A 105 -3.87 4.80 10.37
N MET A 106 -4.94 4.44 9.67
CA MET A 106 -4.85 4.12 8.25
C MET A 106 -4.43 5.34 7.42
N ASP A 107 -4.81 6.56 7.80
CA ASP A 107 -4.38 7.77 7.08
C ASP A 107 -2.88 7.98 7.24
N LYS A 108 -2.35 7.80 8.46
CA LYS A 108 -0.91 7.86 8.73
C LYS A 108 -0.16 6.77 7.95
N ALA A 109 -0.68 5.54 7.94
CA ALA A 109 -0.04 4.41 7.28
C ALA A 109 0.08 4.62 5.76
N PHE A 110 -0.98 5.05 5.07
CA PHE A 110 -0.93 5.34 3.64
C PHE A 110 -0.06 6.57 3.33
N LYS A 111 -0.14 7.65 4.13
CA LYS A 111 0.72 8.84 3.96
C LYS A 111 2.20 8.52 4.03
N LEU A 112 2.58 7.67 4.98
CA LEU A 112 3.99 7.31 5.17
C LEU A 112 4.47 6.35 4.08
N ALA A 113 3.62 5.40 3.64
CA ALA A 113 3.92 4.55 2.49
C ALA A 113 4.10 5.38 1.20
N HIS A 114 3.16 6.29 0.92
CA HIS A 114 3.25 7.23 -0.20
C HIS A 114 4.56 8.04 -0.13
N LEU A 115 4.86 8.64 1.02
CA LEU A 115 6.09 9.41 1.23
C LEU A 115 7.34 8.58 0.94
N ALA A 116 7.39 7.33 1.41
CA ALA A 116 8.55 6.47 1.20
C ALA A 116 8.79 6.17 -0.28
N PHE A 117 7.73 5.83 -1.03
CA PHE A 117 7.84 5.55 -2.47
C PHE A 117 8.09 6.81 -3.31
N ASP A 118 7.43 7.92 -3.00
CA ASP A 118 7.57 9.19 -3.72
C ASP A 118 8.98 9.78 -3.57
N GLU A 119 9.50 9.85 -2.35
CA GLU A 119 10.86 10.33 -2.07
C GLU A 119 11.90 9.39 -2.71
N SER A 120 11.71 8.08 -2.60
CA SER A 120 12.58 7.10 -3.24
C SER A 120 12.59 7.23 -4.75
N SER A 121 11.44 7.48 -5.39
CA SER A 121 11.37 7.70 -6.84
C SER A 121 12.19 8.93 -7.26
N THR A 122 12.14 10.01 -6.46
CA THR A 122 12.91 11.23 -6.68
C THR A 122 14.41 10.97 -6.52
N ILE A 123 14.81 10.24 -5.47
CA ILE A 123 16.21 9.85 -5.24
C ILE A 123 16.73 9.03 -6.41
N LEU A 124 15.99 8.00 -6.83
CA LEU A 124 16.38 7.09 -7.91
C LEU A 124 16.44 7.79 -9.28
N ALA A 125 15.62 8.82 -9.51
CA ALA A 125 15.60 9.60 -10.74
C ALA A 125 16.68 10.70 -10.80
N ALA A 126 17.37 10.97 -9.68
CA ALA A 126 18.34 12.06 -9.59
C ALA A 126 19.54 11.83 -10.54
N PRO A 127 19.97 12.86 -11.31
CA PRO A 127 21.17 12.76 -12.12
C PRO A 127 22.40 12.53 -11.25
N GLY A 128 23.09 11.40 -11.43
CA GLY A 128 24.25 11.04 -10.60
C GLY A 128 23.83 10.66 -9.19
N LEU A 129 23.16 9.51 -9.06
CA LEU A 129 22.81 8.90 -7.78
C LEU A 129 24.05 8.84 -6.88
N ALA A 130 23.92 9.30 -5.63
CA ALA A 130 25.04 9.27 -4.69
C ALA A 130 25.49 7.83 -4.39
N ASP A 131 26.75 7.64 -4.03
CA ASP A 131 27.38 6.33 -3.82
C ASP A 131 26.60 5.43 -2.84
N MET A 132 26.09 6.00 -1.74
CA MET A 132 25.36 5.23 -0.72
C MET A 132 23.99 4.74 -1.22
N PRO A 133 23.08 5.58 -1.75
CA PRO A 133 21.86 5.11 -2.41
C PRO A 133 22.12 4.10 -3.53
N GLU A 134 23.13 4.30 -4.37
CA GLU A 134 23.48 3.35 -5.44
C GLU A 134 23.89 1.98 -4.88
N MET A 135 24.67 1.97 -3.80
CA MET A 135 25.09 0.77 -3.10
C MET A 135 23.89 0.02 -2.48
N LEU A 136 22.99 0.73 -1.79
CA LEU A 136 21.76 0.17 -1.22
C LEU A 136 20.89 -0.49 -2.30
N VAL A 137 20.69 0.19 -3.42
CA VAL A 137 19.93 -0.35 -4.56
C VAL A 137 20.56 -1.65 -5.07
N SER A 138 21.88 -1.70 -5.19
CA SER A 138 22.61 -2.91 -5.61
C SER A 138 22.51 -4.04 -4.59
N TYR A 139 22.58 -3.73 -3.29
CA TYR A 139 22.44 -4.73 -2.21
C TYR A 139 21.05 -5.35 -2.15
N VAL A 140 20.00 -4.58 -2.41
CA VAL A 140 18.62 -5.07 -2.34
C VAL A 140 18.15 -5.71 -3.66
N LEU A 141 18.44 -5.08 -4.81
CA LEU A 141 17.93 -5.50 -6.11
C LEU A 141 18.95 -6.29 -6.95
N GLY A 142 20.22 -6.32 -6.54
CA GLY A 142 21.31 -6.97 -7.26
C GLY A 142 22.10 -6.03 -8.17
N ASP A 143 23.38 -6.34 -8.38
CA ASP A 143 24.34 -5.45 -9.06
C ASP A 143 23.96 -5.09 -10.51
N SER A 144 23.21 -5.96 -11.20
CA SER A 144 22.80 -5.72 -12.60
C SER A 144 21.68 -4.70 -12.74
N VAL A 145 21.12 -4.19 -11.63
CA VAL A 145 20.02 -3.23 -11.64
C VAL A 145 20.43 -1.85 -12.20
N LYS A 146 21.72 -1.50 -12.14
CA LYS A 146 22.24 -0.18 -12.55
C LYS A 146 21.88 0.17 -13.99
N GLU A 147 21.90 -0.81 -14.89
CA GLU A 147 21.57 -0.64 -16.30
C GLU A 147 20.05 -0.51 -16.56
N ARG A 148 19.23 -0.76 -15.52
CA ARG A 148 17.77 -0.83 -15.58
C ARG A 148 17.09 0.05 -14.53
N LEU A 149 17.81 1.03 -14.00
CA LEU A 149 17.31 1.91 -12.94
C LEU A 149 16.02 2.65 -13.36
N GLY A 150 15.88 2.97 -14.65
CA GLY A 150 14.66 3.57 -15.20
C GLY A 150 13.40 2.73 -14.94
N GLU A 151 13.48 1.40 -15.04
CA GLU A 151 12.33 0.51 -14.78
C GLU A 151 11.96 0.49 -13.28
N VAL A 152 12.96 0.62 -12.40
CA VAL A 152 12.74 0.74 -10.96
C VAL A 152 12.09 2.10 -10.65
N VAL A 153 12.56 3.19 -11.26
CA VAL A 153 11.94 4.52 -11.12
C VAL A 153 10.48 4.50 -11.58
N GLU A 154 10.18 3.90 -12.73
CA GLU A 154 8.80 3.73 -13.22
C GLU A 154 7.93 2.98 -12.21
N THR A 155 8.45 1.89 -11.65
CA THR A 155 7.77 1.09 -10.63
C THR A 155 7.47 1.88 -9.37
N TYR A 156 8.46 2.61 -8.84
CA TYR A 156 8.29 3.43 -7.64
C TYR A 156 7.32 4.58 -7.87
N THR A 157 7.41 5.24 -9.04
CA THR A 157 6.50 6.33 -9.43
C THR A 157 5.07 5.83 -9.53
N ALA A 158 4.84 4.68 -10.18
CA ALA A 158 3.52 4.08 -10.29
C ALA A 158 2.97 3.64 -8.93
N THR A 159 3.80 3.07 -8.07
CA THR A 159 3.41 2.65 -6.71
C THR A 159 3.05 3.86 -5.85
N ALA A 160 3.84 4.93 -5.90
CA ALA A 160 3.53 6.19 -5.23
C ALA A 160 2.18 6.75 -5.73
N ALA A 161 1.96 6.81 -7.05
CA ALA A 161 0.70 7.28 -7.62
C ALA A 161 -0.51 6.45 -7.15
N MET A 162 -0.40 5.12 -7.11
CA MET A 162 -1.47 4.25 -6.63
C MET A 162 -1.70 4.41 -5.11
N LEU A 163 -0.64 4.48 -4.30
CA LEU A 163 -0.74 4.75 -2.85
C LEU A 163 -1.46 6.08 -2.58
N LYS A 164 -1.23 7.08 -3.43
CA LYS A 164 -1.92 8.37 -3.36
C LYS A 164 -3.43 8.25 -3.58
N GLU A 165 -3.89 7.37 -4.47
CA GLU A 165 -5.33 7.09 -4.67
C GLU A 165 -5.99 6.49 -3.42
N TYR A 166 -5.24 5.73 -2.61
CA TYR A 166 -5.71 5.24 -1.31
C TYR A 166 -5.65 6.31 -0.21
N ASP A 167 -4.86 7.37 -0.35
CA ASP A 167 -4.68 8.44 0.65
C ASP A 167 -5.59 9.67 0.44
N GLU A 168 -5.60 10.27 -0.76
CA GLU A 168 -6.14 11.62 -0.98
C GLU A 168 -7.64 11.68 -1.29
N GLY A 169 -8.35 10.55 -1.24
CA GLY A 169 -9.76 10.45 -1.64
C GLY A 169 -9.89 10.04 -3.11
N GLY A 170 -10.93 9.28 -3.43
CA GLY A 170 -11.12 8.71 -4.76
C GLY A 170 -11.71 7.30 -4.71
N GLU A 171 -11.59 6.59 -5.83
CA GLU A 171 -12.14 5.25 -6.03
C GLU A 171 -11.56 4.19 -5.10
N GLN A 172 -10.27 4.31 -4.76
CA GLN A 172 -9.48 3.37 -3.96
C GLN A 172 -9.51 3.70 -2.45
N TYR A 173 -9.83 4.96 -2.10
CA TYR A 173 -9.76 5.47 -0.73
C TYR A 173 -10.46 4.61 0.34
N ASN A 174 -11.58 3.98 -0.02
CA ASN A 174 -12.34 3.08 0.86
C ASN A 174 -12.24 1.59 0.48
N GLN A 175 -11.37 1.19 -0.45
CA GLN A 175 -11.21 -0.21 -0.86
C GLN A 175 -10.27 -0.97 0.09
N ILE A 176 -10.62 -0.94 1.38
CA ILE A 176 -9.89 -1.62 2.46
C ILE A 176 -10.91 -2.43 3.25
N ALA A 177 -10.62 -3.69 3.53
CA ALA A 177 -11.44 -4.55 4.38
C ALA A 177 -10.60 -5.13 5.51
N VAL A 178 -11.12 -5.05 6.75
CA VAL A 178 -10.51 -5.67 7.92
C VAL A 178 -11.15 -7.02 8.15
N MET A 179 -10.33 -8.05 8.17
CA MET A 179 -10.66 -9.44 8.45
C MET A 179 -10.34 -9.77 9.90
N LYS A 180 -11.09 -10.70 10.49
CA LYS A 180 -10.82 -11.18 11.85
C LYS A 180 -9.47 -11.91 11.96
N SER A 181 -9.17 -12.78 11.00
CA SER A 181 -7.92 -13.54 10.94
C SER A 181 -7.77 -14.13 9.55
N TYR A 182 -6.56 -14.20 8.99
CA TYR A 182 -6.36 -14.92 7.73
C TYR A 182 -5.07 -15.76 7.81
N PRO A 183 -5.10 -17.07 7.46
CA PRO A 183 -3.95 -17.94 7.67
C PRO A 183 -2.71 -17.48 6.90
N GLY A 184 -1.65 -17.14 7.64
CA GLY A 184 -0.31 -16.95 7.08
C GLY A 184 -0.10 -15.63 6.32
N THR A 185 -0.95 -14.63 6.55
CA THR A 185 -0.71 -13.27 6.04
C THR A 185 -1.33 -12.19 6.93
N ASP A 186 -0.71 -11.03 6.97
CA ASP A 186 -1.24 -9.84 7.64
C ASP A 186 -2.11 -8.98 6.72
N ALA A 187 -1.79 -9.01 5.42
CA ALA A 187 -2.51 -8.32 4.38
C ALA A 187 -2.45 -9.13 3.07
N PHE A 188 -3.37 -8.86 2.14
CA PHE A 188 -3.22 -9.27 0.75
C PHE A 188 -4.09 -8.41 -0.18
N ILE A 189 -3.71 -8.35 -1.45
CA ILE A 189 -4.57 -8.00 -2.58
C ILE A 189 -4.77 -9.22 -3.49
N ASP A 190 -6.00 -9.43 -3.94
CA ASP A 190 -6.27 -10.37 -5.03
C ASP A 190 -6.02 -9.67 -6.38
N LEU A 191 -5.10 -10.22 -7.18
CA LEU A 191 -4.71 -9.66 -8.48
C LEU A 191 -5.85 -9.63 -9.50
N GLU A 192 -6.89 -10.46 -9.31
CA GLU A 192 -8.09 -10.48 -10.14
C GLU A 192 -9.19 -9.54 -9.62
N ASP A 193 -8.99 -8.92 -8.45
CA ASP A 193 -9.97 -8.00 -7.89
C ASP A 193 -10.05 -6.70 -8.70
N GLN A 194 -11.15 -6.54 -9.42
CA GLN A 194 -11.45 -5.34 -10.20
C GLN A 194 -11.54 -4.07 -9.35
N HIS A 195 -11.82 -4.22 -8.05
CA HIS A 195 -11.87 -3.10 -7.10
C HIS A 195 -10.53 -2.85 -6.41
N LYS A 196 -9.53 -3.71 -6.63
CA LYS A 196 -8.18 -3.64 -6.07
C LYS A 196 -8.18 -3.54 -4.54
N ARG A 197 -9.12 -4.20 -3.86
CA ARG A 197 -9.25 -4.04 -2.41
C ARG A 197 -8.06 -4.64 -1.69
N ILE A 198 -7.65 -3.95 -0.63
CA ILE A 198 -6.66 -4.44 0.33
C ILE A 198 -7.40 -5.09 1.48
N PHE A 199 -7.14 -6.37 1.71
CA PHE A 199 -7.65 -7.11 2.86
C PHE A 199 -6.57 -7.17 3.93
N ILE A 200 -6.86 -6.71 5.15
CA ILE A 200 -5.92 -6.71 6.28
C ILE A 200 -6.50 -7.48 7.46
N VAL A 201 -5.67 -8.14 8.24
CA VAL A 201 -6.08 -8.79 9.50
C VAL A 201 -6.21 -7.74 10.61
N GLU A 202 -7.14 -7.93 11.55
CA GLU A 202 -7.41 -6.97 12.64
C GLU A 202 -6.19 -6.68 13.51
N ASP A 203 -5.39 -7.69 13.84
CA ASP A 203 -4.17 -7.52 14.66
C ASP A 203 -3.14 -6.60 13.99
N PHE A 204 -3.17 -6.54 12.65
CA PHE A 204 -2.31 -5.66 11.88
C PHE A 204 -2.53 -4.16 12.18
N LEU A 205 -3.73 -3.78 12.66
CA LEU A 205 -4.03 -2.40 13.07
C LEU A 205 -3.31 -1.97 14.36
N LYS A 206 -2.73 -2.93 15.10
CA LYS A 206 -1.99 -2.68 16.34
C LYS A 206 -0.49 -2.50 16.11
N HIS A 207 0.01 -2.83 14.91
CA HIS A 207 1.42 -2.74 14.59
C HIS A 207 1.86 -1.28 14.52
N HIS A 208 3.17 -1.05 14.68
CA HIS A 208 3.78 0.23 14.52
C HIS A 208 3.57 0.75 13.09
N VAL A 209 3.21 2.03 12.97
CA VAL A 209 2.76 2.61 11.70
C VAL A 209 3.77 2.43 10.56
N ALA A 210 5.07 2.41 10.86
CA ALA A 210 6.10 2.19 9.84
C ALA A 210 6.06 0.76 9.27
N GLY A 211 5.85 -0.26 10.09
CA GLY A 211 5.67 -1.63 9.63
C GLY A 211 4.45 -1.76 8.73
N THR A 212 3.34 -1.17 9.18
CA THR A 212 2.08 -1.13 8.44
C THR A 212 2.24 -0.48 7.08
N SER A 213 2.96 0.64 7.01
CA SER A 213 3.25 1.34 5.77
C SER A 213 4.12 0.53 4.81
N ILE A 214 5.09 -0.25 5.31
CA ILE A 214 5.89 -1.15 4.47
C ILE A 214 4.96 -2.20 3.84
N THR A 215 4.08 -2.83 4.63
CA THR A 215 3.15 -3.84 4.09
C THR A 215 2.16 -3.23 3.10
N LEU A 216 1.60 -2.05 3.36
CA LEU A 216 0.71 -1.38 2.40
C LEU A 216 1.44 -1.06 1.09
N GLY A 217 2.70 -0.62 1.18
CA GLY A 217 3.55 -0.42 0.01
C GLY A 217 3.83 -1.70 -0.77
N HIS A 218 4.04 -2.82 -0.06
CA HIS A 218 4.19 -4.15 -0.64
C HIS A 218 2.92 -4.57 -1.39
N GLU A 219 1.75 -4.52 -0.73
CA GLU A 219 0.47 -4.91 -1.33
C GLU A 219 0.14 -4.06 -2.55
N VAL A 220 0.31 -2.73 -2.45
CA VAL A 220 0.01 -1.83 -3.56
C VAL A 220 1.00 -2.02 -4.73
N SER A 221 2.22 -2.46 -4.46
CA SER A 221 3.17 -2.76 -5.55
C SER A 221 2.70 -3.94 -6.42
N HIS A 222 1.89 -4.87 -5.91
CA HIS A 222 1.35 -5.97 -6.72
C HIS A 222 0.40 -5.53 -7.83
N ILE A 223 -0.24 -4.37 -7.71
CA ILE A 223 -1.30 -3.90 -8.63
C ILE A 223 -0.85 -2.78 -9.57
N VAL A 224 0.46 -2.53 -9.63
CA VAL A 224 1.08 -1.66 -10.64
C VAL A 224 1.75 -2.50 -11.71
N ARG A 225 2.13 -1.88 -12.84
CA ARG A 225 2.86 -2.56 -13.93
C ARG A 225 2.14 -3.84 -14.39
N ASP A 226 0.83 -3.79 -14.59
CA ASP A 226 0.01 -4.92 -15.05
C ASP A 226 0.19 -6.21 -14.23
N ASN A 227 0.30 -6.06 -12.91
CA ASN A 227 0.46 -7.15 -11.93
C ASN A 227 1.76 -7.97 -12.09
N GLU A 228 2.82 -7.35 -12.62
CA GLU A 228 4.12 -8.03 -12.82
C GLU A 228 4.94 -8.22 -11.55
N ILE A 229 4.62 -7.49 -10.47
CA ILE A 229 5.34 -7.53 -9.20
C ILE A 229 4.72 -8.60 -8.31
N LEU A 230 5.54 -9.53 -7.82
CA LEU A 230 5.10 -10.76 -7.15
C LEU A 230 5.99 -11.09 -5.93
N ASP A 231 5.64 -12.15 -5.20
CA ASP A 231 6.37 -12.62 -4.02
C ASP A 231 7.44 -13.67 -4.36
N PHE A 232 8.57 -13.21 -4.90
CA PHE A 232 9.70 -14.08 -5.16
C PHE A 232 10.52 -14.40 -3.90
N GLY A 233 10.66 -13.45 -2.98
CA GLY A 233 11.44 -13.60 -1.75
C GLY A 233 10.84 -12.84 -0.57
N TYR A 234 10.79 -13.49 0.59
CA TYR A 234 10.26 -12.91 1.82
C TYR A 234 11.41 -12.40 2.68
N LEU A 235 11.42 -11.09 2.95
CA LEU A 235 12.42 -10.49 3.82
C LEU A 235 12.07 -10.71 5.29
N ALA A 236 13.07 -10.62 6.16
CA ALA A 236 12.85 -10.67 7.61
C ALA A 236 11.81 -9.62 8.03
N PRO A 237 10.84 -9.98 8.89
CA PRO A 237 9.68 -9.13 9.14
C PRO A 237 10.05 -7.81 9.82
N GLY A 238 11.03 -7.80 10.73
CA GLY A 238 11.63 -6.59 11.31
C GLY A 238 10.57 -5.59 11.80
N LEU A 239 10.54 -4.42 11.16
CA LEU A 239 9.56 -3.35 11.42
C LEU A 239 8.10 -3.77 11.28
N ARG A 240 7.79 -4.80 10.47
CA ARG A 240 6.42 -5.29 10.25
C ARG A 240 5.82 -5.98 11.47
N ASP A 241 6.64 -6.55 12.35
CA ASP A 241 6.21 -7.22 13.59
C ASP A 241 6.32 -6.30 14.81
N GLU A 242 6.71 -5.03 14.63
CA GLU A 242 6.82 -4.08 15.74
C GLU A 242 5.43 -3.67 16.22
N GLU A 243 5.15 -3.78 17.51
CA GLU A 243 3.85 -3.44 18.12
C GLU A 243 3.92 -2.17 18.97
N ASP A 244 5.12 -1.71 19.36
CA ASP A 244 5.26 -0.49 20.15
C ASP A 244 4.82 0.72 19.34
N ALA A 245 3.89 1.52 19.87
CA ALA A 245 3.35 2.71 19.19
C ALA A 245 4.41 3.78 18.89
N ALA A 246 5.51 3.79 19.65
CA ALA A 246 6.68 4.62 19.43
C ALA A 246 7.96 3.85 19.75
N ILE A 247 8.95 3.94 18.87
CA ILE A 247 10.26 3.27 19.03
C ILE A 247 11.41 4.27 19.01
N SER A 248 12.57 3.88 19.54
CA SER A 248 13.78 4.69 19.42
C SER A 248 14.33 4.67 17.99
N GLU A 249 15.09 5.70 17.62
CA GLU A 249 15.83 5.70 16.36
C GLU A 249 16.75 4.49 16.20
N ASP A 250 17.45 4.08 17.26
CA ASP A 250 18.32 2.89 17.25
C ASP A 250 17.55 1.60 16.92
N ARG A 251 16.36 1.42 17.51
CA ARG A 251 15.49 0.27 17.24
C ARG A 251 14.94 0.30 15.82
N TYR A 252 14.54 1.48 15.32
CA TYR A 252 14.12 1.66 13.92
C TYR A 252 15.24 1.28 12.93
N LEU A 253 16.47 1.74 13.17
CA LEU A 253 17.61 1.43 12.33
C LEU A 253 17.98 -0.05 12.39
N THR A 254 17.95 -0.67 13.57
CA THR A 254 18.17 -2.12 13.74
C THR A 254 17.22 -2.95 12.87
N HIS A 255 15.94 -2.55 12.81
CA HIS A 255 14.96 -3.21 11.95
C HIS A 255 15.27 -3.06 10.46
N LEU A 256 15.68 -1.86 10.01
CA LEU A 256 16.09 -1.64 8.61
C LEU A 256 17.36 -2.42 8.27
N GLU A 257 18.34 -2.48 9.18
CA GLU A 257 19.56 -3.27 9.00
C GLU A 257 19.25 -4.77 8.87
N GLY A 258 18.33 -5.29 9.68
CA GLY A 258 17.85 -6.68 9.55
C GLY A 258 17.19 -6.95 8.20
N GLY A 259 16.38 -6.00 7.71
CA GLY A 259 15.78 -6.03 6.38
C GLY A 259 16.84 -6.03 5.26
N LEU A 260 17.86 -5.17 5.38
CA LEU A 260 18.96 -5.06 4.42
C LEU A 260 19.76 -6.36 4.37
N GLN A 261 20.13 -6.91 5.53
CA GLN A 261 20.85 -8.16 5.64
C GLN A 261 20.06 -9.30 4.98
N SER A 262 18.75 -9.38 5.25
CA SER A 262 17.88 -10.36 4.60
C SER A 262 17.84 -10.18 3.07
N ALA A 263 17.80 -8.96 2.57
CA ALA A 263 17.81 -8.68 1.13
C ALA A 263 19.14 -9.07 0.47
N MET A 264 20.26 -8.84 1.16
CA MET A 264 21.59 -9.25 0.72
C MET A 264 21.73 -10.76 0.59
N GLU A 265 21.08 -11.54 1.45
CA GLU A 265 21.05 -13.01 1.32
C GLU A 265 20.38 -13.46 0.01
N TYR A 266 19.41 -12.69 -0.50
CA TYR A 266 18.79 -12.92 -1.80
C TYR A 266 19.67 -12.46 -2.96
N SER A 267 20.18 -11.23 -2.93
CA SER A 267 21.00 -10.67 -4.01
C SER A 267 22.33 -11.43 -4.20
N TYR A 268 22.91 -11.94 -3.11
CA TYR A 268 24.11 -12.79 -3.12
C TYR A 268 23.82 -14.29 -3.36
N GLY A 269 22.56 -14.64 -3.59
CA GLY A 269 22.17 -15.99 -4.02
C GLY A 269 22.10 -17.05 -2.92
N GLN A 270 22.25 -16.67 -1.66
CA GLN A 270 22.14 -17.57 -0.51
C GLN A 270 20.72 -18.15 -0.36
N LYS A 271 19.71 -17.41 -0.85
CA LYS A 271 18.29 -17.80 -0.85
C LYS A 271 17.77 -18.33 -2.19
N ASN A 272 18.65 -18.68 -3.14
CA ASN A 272 18.22 -19.21 -4.45
C ASN A 272 17.22 -20.38 -4.37
N PRO A 273 17.42 -21.40 -3.51
CA PRO A 273 16.44 -22.48 -3.38
C PRO A 273 15.08 -22.00 -2.87
N HIS A 274 15.06 -20.97 -2.03
CA HIS A 274 13.82 -20.37 -1.55
C HIS A 274 13.10 -19.63 -2.68
N MET A 275 13.77 -18.72 -3.38
CA MET A 275 13.17 -18.00 -4.53
C MET A 275 12.60 -18.96 -5.57
N PHE A 276 13.35 -20.01 -5.89
CA PHE A 276 12.90 -21.00 -6.87
C PHE A 276 11.67 -21.79 -6.41
N ARG A 277 11.53 -22.06 -5.10
CA ARG A 277 10.30 -22.65 -4.55
C ARG A 277 9.12 -21.70 -4.69
N SER A 278 9.29 -20.40 -4.42
CA SER A 278 8.25 -19.39 -4.61
C SER A 278 7.79 -19.34 -6.07
N VAL A 279 8.72 -19.29 -7.02
CA VAL A 279 8.43 -19.34 -8.47
C VAL A 279 7.57 -20.57 -8.82
N LYS A 280 8.02 -21.78 -8.44
CA LYS A 280 7.26 -23.01 -8.71
C LYS A 280 5.86 -22.99 -8.11
N ARG A 281 5.73 -22.51 -6.87
CA ARG A 281 4.44 -22.40 -6.18
C ARG A 281 3.50 -21.43 -6.89
N MET A 282 4.01 -20.27 -7.33
CA MET A 282 3.22 -19.29 -8.09
C MET A 282 2.78 -19.85 -9.45
N MET A 283 3.65 -20.58 -10.15
CA MET A 283 3.27 -21.26 -11.39
C MET A 283 2.20 -22.33 -11.17
N GLN A 284 2.29 -23.11 -10.10
CA GLN A 284 1.28 -24.12 -9.74
C GLN A 284 -0.09 -23.49 -9.42
N LYS A 285 -0.09 -22.28 -8.85
CA LYS A 285 -1.29 -21.51 -8.55
C LYS A 285 -1.79 -20.65 -9.72
N ASN A 286 -1.16 -20.75 -10.89
CA ASN A 286 -1.42 -19.90 -12.06
C ASN A 286 -1.25 -18.38 -11.82
N VAL A 287 -0.54 -17.98 -10.76
CA VAL A 287 -0.19 -16.58 -10.48
C VAL A 287 0.94 -16.12 -11.41
N LEU A 288 1.90 -17.02 -11.70
CA LEU A 288 3.00 -16.76 -12.62
C LEU A 288 2.87 -17.63 -13.87
N GLY A 289 2.62 -17.00 -15.02
CA GLY A 289 2.55 -17.68 -16.32
C GLY A 289 3.90 -18.25 -16.77
N ALA A 290 3.86 -19.32 -17.57
CA ALA A 290 5.06 -20.00 -18.06
C ALA A 290 5.97 -19.11 -18.92
N GLU A 291 5.38 -18.27 -19.80
CA GLU A 291 6.12 -17.34 -20.65
C GLU A 291 6.90 -16.32 -19.81
N ARG A 292 6.23 -15.66 -18.87
CA ARG A 292 6.86 -14.71 -17.94
C ARG A 292 7.92 -15.38 -17.07
N ALA A 293 7.68 -16.59 -16.59
CA ALA A 293 8.68 -17.35 -15.84
C ALA A 293 9.95 -17.61 -16.67
N MET A 294 9.79 -17.98 -17.95
CA MET A 294 10.93 -18.18 -18.86
C MET A 294 11.68 -16.88 -19.15
N GLU A 295 10.96 -15.76 -19.32
CA GLU A 295 11.54 -14.44 -19.50
C GLU A 295 12.38 -14.02 -18.28
N LEU A 296 11.83 -14.12 -17.07
CA LEU A 296 12.52 -13.80 -15.82
C LEU A 296 13.80 -14.62 -15.65
N PHE A 297 13.76 -15.91 -16.03
CA PHE A 297 14.89 -16.84 -15.94
C PHE A 297 15.86 -16.75 -17.14
N LYS A 298 15.55 -15.94 -18.14
CA LYS A 298 16.28 -15.81 -19.42
C LYS A 298 16.49 -17.18 -20.10
N VAL A 299 15.44 -17.99 -20.15
CA VAL A 299 15.44 -19.32 -20.78
C VAL A 299 14.46 -19.39 -21.95
N LYS A 300 14.70 -20.31 -22.89
CA LYS A 300 13.83 -20.52 -24.06
C LYS A 300 12.86 -21.71 -23.90
N SER A 301 13.05 -22.51 -22.85
CA SER A 301 12.30 -23.72 -22.59
C SER A 301 12.03 -23.89 -21.10
N MET A 302 10.83 -24.37 -20.77
CA MET A 302 10.45 -24.73 -19.40
C MET A 302 11.34 -25.82 -18.80
N GLN A 303 12.00 -26.64 -19.62
CA GLN A 303 12.94 -27.66 -19.15
C GLN A 303 14.23 -27.06 -18.58
N ASP A 304 14.56 -25.83 -18.97
CA ASP A 304 15.75 -25.10 -18.52
C ASP A 304 15.46 -24.20 -17.31
N LEU A 305 14.20 -24.08 -16.91
CA LEU A 305 13.79 -23.37 -15.69
C LEU A 305 14.20 -24.20 -14.46
N LYS A 306 15.40 -23.91 -13.94
CA LYS A 306 16.01 -24.61 -12.81
C LYS A 306 16.64 -23.64 -11.82
N VAL A 307 16.82 -24.08 -10.57
CA VAL A 307 17.38 -23.26 -9.49
C VAL A 307 18.80 -22.76 -9.83
N GLU A 308 19.58 -23.53 -10.58
CA GLU A 308 20.94 -23.21 -10.99
C GLU A 308 20.99 -21.94 -11.85
N ARG A 309 19.91 -21.58 -12.56
CA ARG A 309 19.85 -20.31 -13.29
C ARG A 309 19.95 -19.09 -12.38
N LEU A 310 19.56 -19.21 -11.10
CA LEU A 310 19.71 -18.14 -10.12
C LEU A 310 21.16 -17.94 -9.66
N SER A 311 22.14 -18.75 -10.11
CA SER A 311 23.56 -18.42 -9.90
C SER A 311 23.99 -17.20 -10.72
N ASP A 312 23.27 -16.89 -11.80
CA ASP A 312 23.44 -15.70 -12.63
C ASP A 312 22.89 -14.45 -11.91
N PRO A 313 23.73 -13.44 -11.59
CA PRO A 313 23.29 -12.22 -10.92
C PRO A 313 22.21 -11.45 -11.69
N GLY A 314 22.26 -11.49 -13.03
CA GLY A 314 21.26 -10.82 -13.86
C GLY A 314 19.89 -11.49 -13.79
N VAL A 315 19.86 -12.82 -13.62
CA VAL A 315 18.60 -13.54 -13.38
C VAL A 315 18.05 -13.24 -12.00
N ARG A 316 18.90 -13.19 -10.95
CA ARG A 316 18.44 -12.78 -9.61
C ARG A 316 17.88 -11.36 -9.63
N THR A 317 18.57 -10.44 -10.31
CA THR A 317 18.12 -9.05 -10.47
C THR A 317 16.74 -8.96 -11.10
N ASN A 318 16.46 -9.77 -12.14
CA ASN A 318 15.13 -9.84 -12.75
C ASN A 318 14.04 -10.19 -11.72
N LEU A 319 14.29 -11.13 -10.81
CA LEU A 319 13.32 -11.50 -9.79
C LEU A 319 13.21 -10.41 -8.71
N LEU A 320 14.34 -9.87 -8.24
CA LEU A 320 14.37 -8.94 -7.11
C LEU A 320 13.77 -7.57 -7.44
N MET A 321 13.96 -7.06 -8.66
CA MET A 321 13.31 -5.81 -9.09
C MET A 321 11.80 -5.96 -9.31
N ASN A 322 11.30 -7.20 -9.40
CA ASN A 322 9.88 -7.53 -9.49
C ASN A 322 9.38 -8.18 -8.18
N ASN A 323 10.11 -8.04 -7.07
CA ASN A 323 9.76 -8.60 -5.77
C ASN A 323 9.15 -7.53 -4.87
N ALA A 324 7.88 -7.69 -4.48
CA ALA A 324 7.14 -6.70 -3.68
C ALA A 324 7.86 -6.37 -2.36
N ASP A 325 8.36 -7.39 -1.64
CA ASP A 325 9.12 -7.19 -0.41
C ASP A 325 10.41 -6.38 -0.60
N SER A 326 11.15 -6.64 -1.69
CA SER A 326 12.40 -5.92 -1.99
C SER A 326 12.13 -4.44 -2.26
N LEU A 327 11.08 -4.14 -3.03
CA LEU A 327 10.70 -2.77 -3.37
C LEU A 327 10.19 -1.99 -2.15
N ALA A 328 9.32 -2.61 -1.34
CA ALA A 328 8.77 -2.00 -0.15
C ALA A 328 9.85 -1.72 0.92
N MET A 329 10.79 -2.65 1.13
CA MET A 329 11.87 -2.45 2.08
C MET A 329 12.87 -1.38 1.61
N LEU A 330 13.25 -1.42 0.34
CA LEU A 330 14.18 -0.44 -0.23
C LEU A 330 13.61 0.99 -0.22
N SER A 331 12.28 1.16 -0.33
CA SER A 331 11.67 2.50 -0.25
C SER A 331 11.88 3.16 1.12
N PHE A 332 11.83 2.37 2.21
CA PHE A 332 12.07 2.87 3.56
C PHE A 332 13.55 3.14 3.85
N MET A 333 14.46 2.41 3.19
CA MET A 333 15.90 2.65 3.28
C MET A 333 16.32 3.91 2.53
N LEU A 334 15.82 4.11 1.30
CA LEU A 334 16.15 5.29 0.51
C LEU A 334 15.54 6.56 1.10
N ALA A 335 14.27 6.50 1.51
CA ALA A 335 13.55 7.63 2.10
C ALA A 335 13.76 7.78 3.62
N GLU A 336 14.78 7.15 4.21
CA GLU A 336 14.97 7.03 5.67
C GLU A 336 14.84 8.39 6.38
N SER A 337 15.51 9.42 5.87
CA SER A 337 15.48 10.77 6.45
C SER A 337 14.05 11.36 6.49
N ALA A 338 13.33 11.29 5.37
CA ALA A 338 11.98 11.81 5.25
C ALA A 338 10.99 11.01 6.12
N VAL A 339 11.11 9.69 6.13
CA VAL A 339 10.30 8.77 6.94
C VAL A 339 10.51 9.04 8.44
N LYS A 340 11.77 9.09 8.92
CA LYS A 340 12.07 9.42 10.32
C LYS A 340 11.53 10.79 10.70
N GLY A 341 11.71 11.80 9.84
CA GLY A 341 11.16 13.14 10.05
C GLY A 341 9.64 13.11 10.25
N ARG A 342 8.93 12.34 9.42
CA ARG A 342 7.47 12.17 9.53
C ARG A 342 7.06 11.42 10.80
N LEU A 343 7.72 10.31 11.13
CA LEU A 343 7.43 9.54 12.34
C LEU A 343 7.64 10.35 13.63
N ARG A 344 8.71 11.15 13.72
CA ARG A 344 8.95 12.08 14.84
C ARG A 344 7.83 13.10 14.97
N SER A 345 7.32 13.63 13.85
CA SER A 345 6.21 14.59 13.87
C SER A 345 4.90 14.00 14.42
N TRP A 346 4.76 12.68 14.41
CA TRP A 346 3.63 11.95 14.98
C TRP A 346 3.91 11.38 16.38
N GLY A 347 5.12 11.55 16.90
CA GLY A 347 5.56 10.93 18.15
C GLY A 347 5.74 9.41 18.07
N ALA A 348 5.81 8.84 16.86
CA ALA A 348 6.03 7.41 16.63
C ALA A 348 7.52 7.03 16.58
N LEU A 349 8.42 8.03 16.54
CA LEU A 349 9.86 7.84 16.68
C LEU A 349 10.38 8.82 17.72
N VAL A 350 11.12 8.32 18.72
CA VAL A 350 11.63 9.08 19.87
C VAL A 350 13.14 9.09 19.98
#